data_AF-A0A420ZB25-F1
#
_entry.id   AF-A0A420ZB25-F1
#
_cell.length_a   1.000
_cell.length_b   1.000
_cell.length_c   1.000
_cell.angle_alpha   90.00
_cell.angle_beta   90.00
_cell.angle_gamma   90.00
#
_symmetry.space_group_name_H-M   'P 1'
#
loop_
_entity.id
_entity.type
_entity.pdbx_description
1 polymer ?
#
loop_
_entity_poly.entity_id
_entity_poly.type
_entity_poly.pdbx_seq_one_letter_code
_entity_poly.pdbx_strand_id
1 'polypeptide(L)'
;MPVRIEKIIKNIDKLPSLPMVATKLLSIVDKELTAAKDLAEVIEKDQALTARILKLVNSAFFGLSSKVTTVSRAVIVLGFNSVKSLGLGISVFNTVSNVGSEKTAFNKDKFWEHSLGVAAGARLLAKKLKYPNPEEAFVAGLLHDIGKIIRVQINL
;
A
#
# COMPACT_ATOMS: atom_id res chain seq x y z
N MET A 1 6.16 6.23 -28.10
CA MET A 1 4.80 6.05 -28.66
C MET A 1 3.80 6.09 -27.52
N PRO A 2 2.67 6.82 -27.63
CA PRO A 2 1.62 6.69 -26.64
C PRO A 2 1.05 5.28 -26.71
N VAL A 3 1.14 4.53 -25.62
CA VAL A 3 0.43 3.25 -25.50
C VAL A 3 -1.06 3.57 -25.55
N ARG A 4 -1.77 3.06 -26.57
CA ARG A 4 -3.22 3.23 -26.66
C ARG A 4 -3.88 2.52 -25.48
N ILE A 5 -4.74 3.23 -24.74
CA ILE A 5 -5.45 2.70 -23.58
C ILE A 5 -6.22 1.42 -23.94
N GLU A 6 -6.76 1.32 -25.16
CA GLU A 6 -7.43 0.11 -25.66
C GLU A 6 -6.55 -1.15 -25.55
N LYS A 7 -5.24 -1.01 -25.77
CA LYS A 7 -4.29 -2.14 -25.71
C LYS A 7 -4.04 -2.56 -24.26
N ILE A 8 -4.06 -1.63 -23.30
CA ILE A 8 -3.97 -1.93 -21.87
C ILE A 8 -5.24 -2.68 -21.42
N ILE A 9 -6.43 -2.16 -21.78
CA ILE A 9 -7.72 -2.77 -21.41
C ILE A 9 -7.81 -4.20 -21.95
N LYS A 10 -7.40 -4.44 -23.22
CA LYS A 10 -7.37 -5.79 -23.81
C LYS A 10 -6.43 -6.78 -23.12
N ASN A 11 -5.50 -6.30 -22.31
CA ASN A 11 -4.53 -7.15 -21.60
C ASN A 11 -4.74 -7.09 -20.07
N ILE A 12 -5.87 -6.57 -19.60
CA ILE A 12 -6.15 -6.45 -18.16
C ILE A 12 -6.20 -7.82 -17.47
N ASP A 13 -6.56 -8.87 -18.21
CA ASP A 13 -6.56 -10.26 -17.73
C ASP A 13 -5.15 -10.79 -17.40
N LYS A 14 -4.09 -10.10 -17.83
CA LYS A 14 -2.70 -10.41 -17.48
C LYS A 14 -2.27 -9.79 -16.15
N LEU A 15 -3.13 -8.99 -15.51
CA LEU A 15 -2.86 -8.45 -14.20
C LEU A 15 -2.84 -9.57 -13.16
N PRO A 16 -1.98 -9.47 -12.15
CA PRO A 16 -1.96 -10.43 -11.08
C PRO A 16 -3.23 -10.26 -10.24
N SER A 17 -3.85 -11.37 -9.86
CA SER A 17 -4.98 -11.37 -8.94
C SER A 17 -4.59 -10.73 -7.60
N LEU A 18 -5.56 -10.10 -6.94
CA LEU A 18 -5.36 -9.57 -5.59
C LEU A 18 -4.85 -10.68 -4.65
N PRO A 19 -3.79 -10.40 -3.87
CA PRO A 19 -3.26 -11.39 -2.95
C PRO A 19 -4.27 -11.66 -1.83
N MET A 20 -4.28 -12.89 -1.33
CA MET A 20 -5.19 -13.31 -0.26
C MET A 20 -5.14 -12.39 0.98
N VAL A 21 -3.96 -11.83 1.29
CA VAL A 21 -3.82 -10.89 2.40
C VAL A 21 -4.61 -9.60 2.18
N ALA A 22 -4.59 -9.01 0.97
CA ALA A 22 -5.41 -7.84 0.65
C ALA A 22 -6.91 -8.14 0.75
N THR A 23 -7.35 -9.29 0.23
CA THR A 23 -8.75 -9.72 0.31
C THR A 23 -9.21 -9.88 1.76
N LYS A 24 -8.36 -10.48 2.61
CA LYS A 24 -8.63 -10.60 4.05
C LYS A 24 -8.69 -9.23 4.73
N LEU A 25 -7.74 -8.33 4.44
CA LEU A 25 -7.76 -6.97 4.97
C LEU A 25 -9.04 -6.22 4.59
N LEU A 26 -9.52 -6.35 3.36
CA LEU A 26 -10.80 -5.76 2.92
C LEU A 26 -11.99 -6.30 3.73
N SER A 27 -11.98 -7.59 4.06
CA SER A 27 -13.06 -8.24 4.81
C SER A 27 -13.13 -7.87 6.30
N ILE A 28 -12.05 -7.33 6.88
CA ILE A 28 -12.04 -6.91 8.29
C ILE A 28 -12.83 -5.60 8.41
N VAL A 29 -13.99 -5.66 9.04
CA VAL A 29 -14.83 -4.50 9.34
C VAL A 29 -14.45 -3.92 10.70
N ASP A 30 -14.52 -2.60 10.84
CA ASP A 30 -14.21 -1.89 12.09
C ASP A 30 -15.27 -2.26 13.16
N LYS A 31 -14.98 -3.29 13.96
CA LYS A 31 -15.74 -3.70 15.15
C LYS A 31 -14.78 -3.65 16.35
N GLU A 32 -15.08 -2.78 17.29
CA GLU A 32 -14.15 -1.94 18.08
C GLU A 32 -13.06 -2.61 18.95
N LEU A 33 -12.88 -3.94 18.99
CA LEU A 33 -11.76 -4.57 19.75
C LEU A 33 -11.15 -5.82 19.09
N THR A 34 -11.95 -6.69 18.47
CA THR A 34 -11.43 -7.88 17.76
C THR A 34 -10.70 -7.52 16.48
N ALA A 35 -11.11 -6.44 15.81
CA ALA A 35 -10.56 -6.03 14.52
C ALA A 35 -9.06 -5.69 14.56
N ALA A 36 -8.54 -5.11 15.65
CA ALA A 36 -7.12 -4.78 15.78
C ALA A 36 -6.21 -6.01 15.83
N LYS A 37 -6.65 -7.05 16.56
CA LYS A 37 -5.94 -8.32 16.66
C LYS A 37 -6.02 -9.08 15.33
N ASP A 38 -7.21 -9.15 14.74
CA ASP A 38 -7.43 -9.82 13.46
C ASP A 38 -6.59 -9.16 12.35
N LEU A 39 -6.49 -7.83 12.37
CA LEU A 39 -5.65 -7.06 11.46
C LEU A 39 -4.16 -7.40 11.62
N ALA A 40 -3.67 -7.41 12.87
CA ALA A 40 -2.29 -7.78 13.15
C ALA A 40 -1.99 -9.21 12.69
N GLU A 41 -2.86 -10.18 13.00
CA GLU A 41 -2.68 -11.58 12.59
C GLU A 41 -2.67 -11.77 11.07
N VAL A 42 -3.52 -11.05 10.34
CA VAL A 42 -3.54 -11.12 8.87
C VAL A 42 -2.25 -10.56 8.29
N ILE A 43 -1.75 -9.44 8.81
CA ILE A 43 -0.50 -8.82 8.35
C ILE A 43 0.70 -9.68 8.69
N GLU A 44 0.78 -10.19 9.93
CA GLU A 44 1.92 -10.95 10.45
C GLU A 44 2.13 -12.29 9.73
N LYS A 45 1.08 -12.82 9.07
CA LYS A 45 1.18 -13.99 8.20
C LYS A 45 1.93 -13.71 6.89
N ASP A 46 2.13 -12.45 6.52
CA ASP A 46 2.94 -12.04 5.37
C ASP A 46 4.19 -11.29 5.86
N GLN A 47 5.35 -11.97 5.78
CA GLN A 47 6.62 -11.44 6.26
C GLN A 47 7.06 -10.17 5.52
N ALA A 48 6.83 -10.11 4.20
CA ALA A 48 7.23 -8.98 3.38
C ALA A 48 6.35 -7.75 3.69
N LEU A 49 5.05 -7.96 3.85
CA LEU A 49 4.10 -6.93 4.27
C LEU A 49 4.43 -6.41 5.66
N THR A 50 4.68 -7.31 6.61
CA THR A 50 5.06 -6.99 7.99
C THR A 50 6.31 -6.10 8.03
N ALA A 51 7.38 -6.52 7.34
CA ALA A 51 8.62 -5.76 7.30
C ALA A 51 8.43 -4.36 6.70
N ARG A 52 7.64 -4.24 5.63
CA ARG A 52 7.36 -2.94 5.00
C ARG A 52 6.51 -2.03 5.89
N ILE A 53 5.50 -2.57 6.57
CA ILE A 53 4.70 -1.80 7.53
C ILE A 53 5.59 -1.30 8.67
N LEU A 54 6.38 -2.16 9.30
CA LEU A 54 7.26 -1.74 10.39
C LEU A 54 8.30 -0.72 9.93
N LYS A 55 8.88 -0.88 8.74
CA LYS A 55 9.80 0.12 8.16
C LYS A 55 9.11 1.47 7.97
N LEU A 56 7.88 1.46 7.46
CA LEU A 56 7.10 2.67 7.22
C LEU A 56 6.69 3.35 8.53
N VAL A 57 6.17 2.60 9.50
CA VAL A 57 5.76 3.10 10.83
C VAL A 57 6.93 3.77 11.55
N ASN A 58 8.14 3.21 11.44
CA ASN A 58 9.36 3.78 12.04
C ASN A 58 10.04 4.87 11.20
N SER A 59 9.46 5.28 10.07
CA SER A 59 10.03 6.34 9.25
C SER A 59 9.84 7.71 9.92
N ALA A 60 10.67 8.68 9.52
CA ALA A 60 10.59 10.07 9.98
C ALA A 60 9.21 10.69 9.76
N PHE A 61 8.43 10.19 8.80
CA PHE A 61 7.07 10.67 8.50
C PHE A 61 6.11 10.58 9.69
N PHE A 62 6.18 9.51 10.50
CA PHE A 62 5.32 9.37 11.67
C PHE A 62 5.90 10.00 12.93
N GLY A 63 7.18 10.38 12.93
CA GLY A 63 7.81 11.14 14.02
C GLY A 63 7.73 10.45 15.39
N LEU A 64 7.72 9.12 15.43
CA LEU A 64 7.54 8.36 16.67
C LEU A 64 8.79 8.47 17.56
N SER A 65 8.58 8.71 18.86
CA SER A 65 9.65 8.81 19.86
C SER A 65 10.29 7.47 20.24
N SER A 66 9.60 6.36 19.95
CA SER A 66 10.05 5.00 20.26
C SER A 66 9.88 4.09 19.06
N LYS A 67 10.82 3.15 18.87
CA LYS A 67 10.76 2.15 17.81
C LYS A 67 9.56 1.21 18.00
N VAL A 68 8.78 1.01 16.96
CA VAL A 68 7.68 0.04 16.88
C VAL A 68 8.20 -1.27 16.29
N THR A 69 8.07 -2.37 17.03
CA THR A 69 8.60 -3.69 16.63
C THR A 69 7.53 -4.72 16.28
N THR A 70 6.25 -4.44 16.56
CA THR A 70 5.13 -5.36 16.29
C THR A 70 3.99 -4.65 15.55
N VAL A 71 3.21 -5.40 14.77
CA VAL A 71 2.06 -4.85 14.04
C VAL A 71 0.98 -4.43 15.03
N SER A 72 0.76 -5.24 16.07
CA SER A 72 -0.13 -4.89 17.18
C SER A 72 0.21 -3.52 17.79
N ARG A 73 1.49 -3.21 18.02
CA ARG A 73 1.92 -1.90 18.51
C ARG A 73 1.71 -0.80 17.46
N ALA A 74 1.93 -1.09 16.18
CA ALA A 74 1.63 -0.14 15.11
C ALA A 74 0.14 0.24 15.06
N VAL A 75 -0.76 -0.73 15.28
CA VAL A 75 -2.20 -0.48 15.36
C VAL A 75 -2.55 0.43 16.55
N ILE A 76 -1.93 0.22 17.71
CA ILE A 76 -2.14 1.07 18.90
C ILE A 76 -1.66 2.51 18.65
N VAL A 77 -0.51 2.68 18.01
CA VAL A 77 0.13 3.99 17.84
C VAL A 77 -0.48 4.80 16.69
N LEU A 78 -0.84 4.15 15.58
CA LEU A 78 -1.34 4.82 14.37
C LEU A 78 -2.86 4.72 14.20
N GLY A 79 -3.51 3.80 14.90
CA GLY A 79 -4.92 3.47 14.75
C GLY A 79 -5.18 2.39 13.70
N PHE A 80 -6.29 1.66 13.90
CA PHE A 80 -6.75 0.56 13.05
C PHE A 80 -6.86 0.95 11.57
N ASN A 81 -7.60 2.02 11.27
CA ASN A 81 -7.85 2.45 9.89
C ASN A 81 -6.55 2.84 9.17
N SER A 82 -5.59 3.47 9.85
CA SER A 82 -4.28 3.77 9.29
C SER A 82 -3.55 2.49 8.89
N VAL A 83 -3.41 1.53 9.81
CA VAL A 83 -2.67 0.29 9.54
C VAL A 83 -3.36 -0.57 8.49
N LYS A 84 -4.70 -0.63 8.48
CA LYS A 84 -5.47 -1.32 7.45
C LYS A 84 -5.22 -0.73 6.07
N SER A 85 -5.29 0.59 5.93
CA SER A 85 -5.03 1.30 4.68
C SER A 85 -3.59 1.11 4.19
N LEU A 86 -2.60 1.20 5.10
CA LEU A 86 -1.20 0.88 4.80
C LEU A 86 -1.05 -0.56 4.29
N GLY A 87 -1.65 -1.52 4.99
CA GLY A 87 -1.61 -2.93 4.63
C GLY A 87 -2.18 -3.20 3.24
N LEU A 88 -3.34 -2.62 2.93
CA LEU A 88 -3.98 -2.76 1.62
C LEU A 88 -3.11 -2.19 0.51
N GLY A 89 -2.65 -0.95 0.65
CA GLY A 89 -1.85 -0.30 -0.38
C GLY A 89 -0.50 -1.00 -0.62
N ILE A 90 0.19 -1.42 0.45
CA ILE A 90 1.45 -2.16 0.35
C ILE A 90 1.23 -3.54 -0.28
N SER A 91 0.14 -4.22 0.09
CA SER A 91 -0.18 -5.53 -0.45
C SER A 91 -0.43 -5.48 -1.95
N VAL A 92 -1.25 -4.54 -2.42
CA VAL A 92 -1.48 -4.30 -3.85
C VAL A 92 -0.17 -3.97 -4.55
N PHE A 93 0.63 -3.06 -3.98
CA PHE A 93 1.92 -2.65 -4.55
C PHE A 93 2.88 -3.84 -4.69
N ASN A 94 3.02 -4.69 -3.68
CA ASN A 94 3.91 -5.85 -3.71
C ASN A 94 3.51 -6.83 -4.83
N THR A 95 2.21 -7.07 -4.98
CA THR A 95 1.69 -7.98 -6.01
C THR A 95 1.97 -7.47 -7.43
N VAL A 96 1.79 -6.17 -7.69
CA VAL A 96 2.07 -5.61 -9.02
C VAL A 96 3.57 -5.42 -9.27
N SER A 97 4.36 -5.12 -8.24
CA SER A 97 5.80 -4.86 -8.39
C SER A 97 6.65 -6.13 -8.51
N ASN A 98 6.14 -7.29 -8.09
CA ASN A 98 6.85 -8.57 -8.21
C ASN A 98 6.80 -9.20 -9.61
N VAL A 99 5.96 -8.70 -10.52
CA VAL A 99 5.77 -9.30 -11.85
C VAL A 99 6.36 -8.38 -12.92
N GLY A 100 7.65 -8.57 -13.22
CA GLY A 100 8.34 -7.79 -14.24
C GLY A 100 9.82 -8.19 -14.31
N SER A 101 10.20 -8.75 -15.45
CA SER A 101 11.54 -9.28 -15.74
C SER A 101 12.64 -8.26 -15.49
N GLU A 102 13.82 -8.75 -15.10
CA GLU A 102 15.11 -8.04 -14.93
C GLU A 102 15.56 -7.16 -16.12
N LYS A 103 14.81 -7.18 -17.23
CA LYS A 103 15.13 -6.50 -18.50
C LYS A 103 14.60 -5.07 -18.64
N THR A 104 14.01 -4.48 -17.60
CA THR A 104 13.45 -3.11 -17.68
C THR A 104 14.20 -2.14 -16.78
N ALA A 105 14.53 -0.95 -17.29
CA ALA A 105 15.21 0.13 -16.54
C ALA A 105 14.32 0.76 -15.43
N PHE A 106 13.24 0.10 -15.04
CA PHE A 106 12.27 0.60 -14.07
C PHE A 106 12.79 0.36 -12.65
N ASN A 107 13.19 1.44 -11.98
CA ASN A 107 13.65 1.39 -10.61
C ASN A 107 12.44 1.32 -9.64
N LYS A 108 12.16 0.11 -9.16
CA LYS A 108 11.04 -0.18 -8.25
C LYS A 108 11.17 0.56 -6.91
N ASP A 109 12.38 0.77 -6.41
CA ASP A 109 12.63 1.46 -5.14
C ASP A 109 12.33 2.96 -5.26
N LYS A 110 12.80 3.62 -6.31
CA LYS A 110 12.46 5.03 -6.59
C LYS A 110 10.96 5.21 -6.81
N PHE A 111 10.33 4.25 -7.49
CA PHE A 111 8.88 4.29 -7.68
C PHE A 111 8.13 4.14 -6.34
N TRP A 112 8.58 3.23 -5.48
CA TRP A 112 8.06 3.07 -4.13
C TRP A 112 8.21 4.35 -3.30
N GLU A 113 9.40 4.96 -3.29
CA GLU A 113 9.67 6.21 -2.59
C GLU A 113 8.79 7.37 -3.08
N HIS A 114 8.65 7.53 -4.40
CA HIS A 114 7.74 8.51 -5.00
C HIS A 114 6.30 8.29 -4.55
N SER A 115 5.81 7.06 -4.72
CA SER A 115 4.42 6.71 -4.40
C SER A 115 4.12 6.92 -2.91
N LEU A 116 5.08 6.58 -2.05
CA LEU A 116 4.99 6.79 -0.62
C LEU A 116 5.03 8.29 -0.25
N GLY A 117 5.88 9.07 -0.91
CA GLY A 117 5.94 10.53 -0.73
C GLY A 117 4.62 11.21 -1.13
N VAL A 118 4.02 10.80 -2.25
CA VAL A 118 2.71 11.28 -2.69
C VAL A 118 1.61 10.86 -1.71
N ALA A 119 1.61 9.61 -1.24
CA ALA A 119 0.68 9.11 -0.23
C ALA A 119 0.74 9.92 1.08
N ALA A 120 1.95 10.16 1.56
CA ALA A 120 2.23 11.00 2.72
C ALA A 120 1.70 12.43 2.54
N GLY A 121 2.03 13.06 1.40
CA GLY A 121 1.55 14.40 1.06
C GLY A 121 0.02 14.48 0.94
N ALA A 122 -0.61 13.53 0.27
CA ALA A 122 -2.05 13.44 0.11
C ALA A 122 -2.76 13.32 1.47
N ARG A 123 -2.23 12.48 2.38
CA ARG A 123 -2.73 12.35 3.74
C ARG A 123 -2.60 13.64 4.55
N LEU A 124 -1.44 14.31 4.47
CA LEU A 124 -1.21 15.57 5.17
C LEU A 124 -2.16 16.67 4.67
N LEU A 125 -2.36 16.78 3.36
CA LEU A 125 -3.33 17.70 2.75
C LEU A 125 -4.75 17.36 3.18
N ALA A 126 -5.14 16.08 3.13
CA ALA A 126 -6.45 15.63 3.57
C ALA A 126 -6.73 16.00 5.04
N LYS A 127 -5.77 15.80 5.95
CA LYS A 127 -5.90 16.24 7.35
C LYS A 127 -6.02 17.76 7.47
N LYS A 128 -5.16 18.51 6.78
CA LYS A 128 -5.15 20.00 6.84
C LYS A 128 -6.45 20.60 6.31
N LEU A 129 -7.02 20.00 5.26
CA LEU A 129 -8.28 20.41 4.64
C LEU A 129 -9.53 19.83 5.33
N LYS A 130 -9.36 19.05 6.41
CA LYS A 130 -10.44 18.36 7.12
C LYS A 130 -11.26 17.42 6.21
N TYR A 131 -10.60 16.79 5.23
CA TYR A 131 -11.22 15.73 4.43
C TYR A 131 -11.61 14.56 5.35
N PRO A 132 -12.83 13.99 5.22
CA PRO A 132 -13.34 12.98 6.14
C PRO A 132 -12.47 11.73 6.27
N ASN A 133 -11.79 11.31 5.19
CA ASN A 133 -11.05 10.04 5.14
C ASN A 133 -9.57 10.23 4.75
N PRO A 134 -8.69 10.75 5.63
CA PRO A 134 -7.28 10.96 5.28
C PRO A 134 -6.52 9.69 4.89
N GLU A 135 -6.93 8.54 5.42
CA GLU A 135 -6.32 7.25 5.09
C GLU A 135 -6.71 6.76 3.69
N GLU A 136 -7.89 7.12 3.20
CA GLU A 136 -8.29 6.89 1.80
C GLU A 136 -7.43 7.73 0.85
N ALA A 137 -7.18 9.01 1.20
CA ALA A 137 -6.28 9.87 0.46
C ALA A 137 -4.83 9.33 0.43
N PHE A 138 -4.38 8.71 1.53
CA PHE A 138 -3.09 8.02 1.56
C PHE A 138 -3.05 6.88 0.53
N VAL A 139 -4.05 5.99 0.55
CA VAL A 139 -4.12 4.86 -0.40
C VAL A 139 -4.20 5.35 -1.84
N ALA A 140 -5.01 6.38 -2.10
CA ALA A 140 -5.09 7.01 -3.41
C ALA A 140 -3.73 7.54 -3.88
N GLY A 141 -2.99 8.24 -3.01
CA GLY A 141 -1.64 8.72 -3.33
C GLY A 141 -0.63 7.59 -3.53
N LEU A 142 -0.74 6.49 -2.77
CA LEU A 142 0.14 5.34 -2.91
C LEU A 142 -0.07 4.59 -4.23
N LEU A 143 -1.32 4.54 -4.70
CA LEU A 143 -1.72 3.79 -5.90
C LEU A 143 -1.86 4.67 -7.15
N HIS A 144 -1.71 6.00 -7.06
CA HIS A 144 -2.03 6.95 -8.13
C HIS A 144 -1.33 6.64 -9.46
N ASP A 145 -0.11 6.10 -9.40
CA ASP A 145 0.74 5.81 -10.54
C ASP A 145 0.83 4.30 -10.85
N ILE A 146 -0.05 3.47 -10.29
CA ILE A 146 -0.01 2.00 -10.46
C ILE A 146 -0.03 1.57 -11.94
N GLY A 147 -0.65 2.37 -12.80
CA GLY A 147 -0.64 2.17 -14.25
C GLY A 147 0.77 2.12 -14.87
N LYS A 148 1.76 2.78 -14.27
CA LYS A 148 3.17 2.72 -14.71
C LYS A 148 3.76 1.33 -14.51
N ILE A 149 3.48 0.69 -13.37
CA ILE A 149 3.89 -0.70 -13.11
C ILE A 149 3.14 -1.64 -14.05
N ILE A 150 1.84 -1.47 -14.19
CA ILE A 150 1.00 -2.30 -15.07
C ILE A 150 1.52 -2.28 -16.51
N ARG A 151 1.91 -1.11 -17.01
CA ARG A 151 2.49 -0.97 -18.35
C ARG A 151 3.78 -1.79 -18.51
N VAL A 152 4.66 -1.73 -17.51
CA VAL A 152 5.91 -2.51 -17.48
C VAL A 152 5.61 -4.01 -17.44
N GLN A 153 4.62 -4.43 -16.65
CA GLN A 153 4.22 -5.83 -16.53
C GLN A 153 3.62 -6.40 -17.84
N ILE A 154 2.84 -5.59 -18.56
CA ILE A 154 2.17 -6.01 -19.80
C ILE A 154 3.11 -5.88 -21.03
N ASN A 155 4.38 -5.49 -20.86
CA ASN A 155 5.35 -5.23 -21.93
C ASN A 155 4.81 -4.22 -22.99
N LEU A 156 4.26 -3.10 -22.51
CA LEU A 156 3.76 -2.01 -23.36
C LEU A 156 4.64 -0.76 -23.34
#